data_AF-A0A5K1AND2-F1
#
_entry.id   AF-A0A5K1AND2-F1
#
_cell.length_a   1.000
_cell.length_b   1.000
_cell.length_c   1.000
_cell.angle_alpha   90.00
_cell.angle_beta   90.00
_cell.angle_gamma   90.00
#
_symmetry.space_group_name_H-M   'P 1'
#
loop_
_entity.id
_entity.type
_entity.pdbx_description
1 polymer ?
#
loop_
_entity_poly.entity_id
_entity_poly.type
_entity_poly.pdbx_seq_one_letter_code
_entity_poly.pdbx_strand_id
1 'polypeptide(L)'
;ASGGSGGLNGTAVEDLRTLLSAALTNIDTCLDGLENTTGGFLERMQVALGNTTEFTSNSLAIVTKILSILSQVNSPAANRRLLAVPTSSDFPSWLLAADRKLLEDAGAPAKADIVVALDGSGDVRKINDAIERVPKNNAKRFIIYVKKGVYAEHVEVDKKTTNLMIVGDGMDVTIVTGSLSVVGGTSTFRSATF
;
A
#
# COMPACT_ATOMS: atom_id res chain seq x y z
N ALA A 1 -13.00 29.55 -23.42
CA ALA A 1 -13.81 28.37 -23.75
C ALA A 1 -12.98 27.44 -24.63
N SER A 2 -12.55 26.31 -24.09
CA SER A 2 -11.86 25.21 -24.78
C SER A 2 -11.94 24.01 -23.83
N GLY A 3 -13.01 23.23 -23.88
CA GLY A 3 -13.05 22.08 -24.77
C GLY A 3 -12.41 20.86 -24.09
N GLY A 4 -12.90 20.49 -22.90
CA GLY A 4 -12.46 19.30 -22.17
C GLY A 4 -13.04 18.06 -22.86
N SER A 5 -12.19 17.33 -23.57
CA SER A 5 -12.57 16.08 -24.22
C SER A 5 -12.87 15.03 -23.13
N GLY A 6 -14.14 14.68 -22.98
CA GLY A 6 -14.66 13.68 -22.02
C GLY A 6 -14.32 12.25 -22.43
N GLY A 7 -13.03 11.92 -22.51
CA GLY A 7 -12.55 10.54 -22.61
C GLY A 7 -12.32 9.93 -21.24
N LEU A 8 -12.71 8.67 -21.06
CA LEU A 8 -12.39 7.90 -19.85
C LEU A 8 -10.87 7.77 -19.73
N ASN A 9 -10.28 8.40 -18.70
CA ASN A 9 -8.85 8.33 -18.43
C ASN A 9 -8.53 6.95 -17.82
N GLY A 10 -7.71 6.13 -18.50
CA GLY A 10 -7.40 4.76 -18.07
C GLY A 10 -6.88 4.67 -16.63
N THR A 11 -6.10 5.66 -16.21
CA THR A 11 -5.59 5.77 -14.82
C THR A 11 -6.71 5.89 -13.78
N ALA A 12 -7.74 6.69 -14.06
CA ALA A 12 -8.89 6.84 -13.16
C ALA A 12 -9.73 5.56 -13.05
N VAL A 13 -9.79 4.76 -14.13
CA VAL A 13 -10.50 3.48 -14.12
C VAL A 13 -9.71 2.42 -13.35
N GLU A 14 -8.38 2.42 -13.41
CA GLU A 14 -7.51 1.58 -12.59
C GLU A 14 -7.60 1.92 -11.10
N ASP A 15 -7.63 3.22 -10.77
CA ASP A 15 -7.85 3.70 -9.40
C ASP A 15 -9.21 3.22 -8.87
N LEU A 16 -10.28 3.34 -9.67
CA LEU A 16 -11.60 2.84 -9.30
C LEU A 16 -11.62 1.33 -9.04
N ARG A 17 -10.91 0.54 -9.87
CA ARG A 17 -10.78 -0.90 -9.64
C ARG A 17 -10.14 -1.17 -8.28
N THR A 18 -9.04 -0.47 -7.99
CA THR A 18 -8.29 -0.61 -6.74
C THR A 18 -9.15 -0.24 -5.53
N LEU A 19 -9.86 0.89 -5.60
CA LEU A 19 -10.75 1.36 -4.53
C LEU A 19 -11.92 0.40 -4.27
N LEU A 20 -12.56 -0.12 -5.32
CA LEU A 20 -13.67 -1.07 -5.19
C LEU A 20 -13.21 -2.43 -4.64
N SER A 21 -12.07 -2.95 -5.09
CA SER A 21 -11.45 -4.15 -4.52
C SER A 21 -11.12 -3.97 -3.04
N ALA A 22 -10.55 -2.81 -2.66
CA ALA A 22 -10.24 -2.50 -1.28
C ALA A 22 -11.51 -2.36 -0.41
N ALA A 23 -12.57 -1.76 -0.95
CA ALA A 23 -13.85 -1.61 -0.25
C ALA A 23 -14.48 -2.98 0.08
N LEU A 24 -14.49 -3.93 -0.87
CA LEU A 24 -14.96 -5.30 -0.61
C LEU A 24 -14.14 -5.99 0.47
N THR A 25 -12.81 -5.93 0.36
CA THR A 25 -11.90 -6.52 1.35
C THR A 25 -12.14 -5.94 2.75
N ASN A 26 -12.40 -4.64 2.86
CA ASN A 26 -12.69 -3.99 4.13
C ASN A 26 -14.06 -4.41 4.71
N ILE A 27 -15.06 -4.67 3.86
CA ILE A 27 -16.35 -5.22 4.31
C ILE A 27 -16.16 -6.61 4.91
N ASP A 28 -15.47 -7.50 4.20
CA ASP A 28 -15.25 -8.89 4.64
C ASP A 28 -14.44 -8.93 5.94
N THR A 29 -13.30 -8.25 5.98
CA THR A 29 -12.45 -8.21 7.19
C THR A 29 -13.13 -7.54 8.39
N CYS A 30 -14.07 -6.63 8.16
CA CYS A 30 -14.90 -6.05 9.22
C CYS A 30 -15.90 -7.07 9.79
N LEU A 31 -16.53 -7.87 8.92
CA LEU A 31 -17.44 -8.94 9.33
C LEU A 31 -16.70 -10.05 10.09
N ASP A 32 -15.50 -10.44 9.65
CA ASP A 32 -14.63 -11.39 10.37
C ASP A 32 -14.34 -10.92 11.80
N GLY A 33 -14.18 -9.61 12.00
CA GLY A 33 -13.99 -9.01 13.32
C GLY A 33 -15.16 -9.21 14.28
N LEU A 34 -16.33 -9.61 13.78
CA LEU A 34 -17.57 -9.81 14.56
C LEU A 34 -17.86 -11.28 14.86
N GLU A 35 -17.05 -12.22 14.40
CA GLU A 35 -17.31 -13.67 14.50
C GLU A 35 -17.55 -14.16 15.94
N ASN A 36 -16.89 -13.53 16.92
CA ASN A 36 -17.02 -13.85 18.34
C ASN A 36 -18.08 -13.02 19.09
N THR A 37 -18.92 -12.25 18.39
CA THR A 37 -19.96 -11.43 19.03
C THR A 37 -21.22 -12.24 19.32
N THR A 38 -21.74 -12.14 20.55
CA THR A 38 -22.95 -12.84 20.98
C THR A 38 -24.22 -12.11 20.53
N GLY A 39 -25.29 -12.84 20.18
CA GLY A 39 -26.65 -12.29 20.01
C GLY A 39 -27.07 -11.96 18.58
N GLY A 40 -26.63 -12.74 17.58
CA GLY A 40 -27.08 -12.62 16.18
C GLY A 40 -26.75 -11.26 15.55
N PHE A 41 -25.74 -10.56 16.08
CA PHE A 41 -25.31 -9.27 15.56
C PHE A 41 -24.65 -9.42 14.19
N LEU A 42 -23.82 -10.45 14.02
CA LEU A 42 -23.17 -10.79 12.77
C LEU A 42 -24.18 -11.03 11.63
N GLU A 43 -25.21 -11.85 11.84
CA GLU A 43 -26.25 -12.10 10.81
C GLU A 43 -27.01 -10.82 10.43
N ARG A 44 -27.36 -9.98 11.41
CA ARG A 44 -28.03 -8.69 11.13
C ARG A 44 -27.12 -7.77 10.33
N MET A 45 -25.82 -7.74 10.63
CA MET A 45 -24.85 -6.94 9.90
C MET A 45 -24.63 -7.47 8.48
N GLN A 46 -24.56 -8.79 8.29
CA GLN A 46 -24.47 -9.43 6.97
C GLN A 46 -25.68 -9.08 6.09
N VAL A 47 -26.90 -9.17 6.65
CA VAL A 47 -28.11 -8.76 5.91
C VAL A 47 -28.09 -7.27 5.55
N ALA A 48 -27.66 -6.41 6.48
CA ALA A 48 -27.56 -4.97 6.23
C ALA A 48 -26.52 -4.62 5.15
N LEU A 49 -25.39 -5.35 5.12
CA LEU A 49 -24.29 -5.11 4.17
C LEU A 49 -24.44 -5.86 2.84
N GLY A 50 -25.37 -6.82 2.74
CA GLY A 50 -25.55 -7.65 1.54
C GLY A 50 -25.75 -6.83 0.27
N ASN A 51 -26.72 -5.90 0.28
CA ASN A 51 -26.96 -5.02 -0.87
C ASN A 51 -25.73 -4.17 -1.23
N THR A 52 -25.04 -3.61 -0.25
CA THR A 52 -23.83 -2.81 -0.47
C THR A 52 -22.73 -3.65 -1.11
N THR A 53 -22.50 -4.86 -0.61
CA THR A 53 -21.52 -5.81 -1.14
C THR A 53 -21.82 -6.14 -2.60
N GLU A 54 -23.08 -6.43 -2.91
CA GLU A 54 -23.55 -6.67 -4.28
C GLU A 54 -23.34 -5.45 -5.18
N PHE A 55 -23.69 -4.24 -4.73
CA PHE A 55 -23.45 -3.03 -5.50
C PHE A 55 -21.97 -2.79 -5.77
N THR A 56 -21.10 -2.97 -4.77
CA THR A 56 -19.65 -2.82 -4.92
C THR A 56 -19.08 -3.89 -5.86
N SER A 57 -19.51 -5.15 -5.73
CA SER A 57 -19.10 -6.26 -6.60
C SER A 57 -19.53 -6.03 -8.06
N ASN A 58 -20.79 -5.67 -8.30
CA ASN A 58 -21.29 -5.33 -9.62
C ASN A 58 -20.55 -4.13 -10.23
N SER A 59 -20.27 -3.10 -9.43
CA SER A 59 -19.48 -1.94 -9.87
C SER A 59 -18.05 -2.35 -10.26
N LEU A 60 -17.41 -3.21 -9.47
CA LEU A 60 -16.07 -3.72 -9.75
C LEU A 60 -16.03 -4.53 -11.05
N ALA A 61 -17.07 -5.36 -11.29
CA ALA A 61 -17.21 -6.13 -12.52
C ALA A 61 -17.35 -5.23 -13.75
N ILE A 62 -18.13 -4.15 -13.66
CA ILE A 62 -18.28 -3.16 -14.74
C ILE A 62 -16.94 -2.47 -15.01
N VAL A 63 -16.26 -1.97 -13.98
CA VAL A 63 -14.97 -1.28 -14.11
C VAL A 63 -13.91 -2.20 -14.73
N THR A 64 -13.87 -3.47 -14.32
CA THR A 64 -12.95 -4.48 -14.87
C THR A 64 -13.23 -4.73 -16.35
N LYS A 65 -14.50 -4.79 -16.76
CA LYS A 65 -14.88 -4.89 -18.17
C LYS A 65 -14.48 -3.64 -18.97
N ILE A 66 -14.67 -2.44 -18.41
CA ILE A 66 -14.25 -1.19 -19.05
C ILE A 66 -12.73 -1.20 -19.31
N LEU A 67 -11.92 -1.59 -18.32
CA LEU A 67 -10.47 -1.71 -18.50
C LEU A 67 -10.10 -2.69 -19.62
N SER A 68 -10.80 -3.82 -19.71
CA SER A 68 -10.58 -4.83 -20.77
C SER A 68 -10.92 -4.33 -22.17
N ILE A 69 -11.84 -3.36 -22.30
CA ILE A 69 -12.20 -2.74 -23.58
C ILE A 69 -11.18 -1.64 -23.92
N LEU A 70 -10.80 -0.81 -22.94
CA LEU A 70 -9.81 0.25 -23.14
C LEU A 70 -8.45 -0.31 -23.60
N SER A 71 -8.05 -1.47 -23.09
CA SER A 71 -6.82 -2.14 -23.53
C SER A 71 -6.87 -2.60 -25.00
N GLN A 72 -8.06 -2.90 -25.54
CA GLN A 72 -8.23 -3.28 -26.95
C GLN A 72 -8.25 -2.06 -27.89
N VAL A 73 -8.77 -0.92 -27.41
CA VAL A 73 -8.89 0.32 -28.20
C VAL A 73 -7.54 1.05 -28.33
N ASN A 74 -6.59 0.84 -27.42
CA ASN A 74 -5.31 1.54 -27.41
C ASN A 74 -4.21 0.89 -28.30
N SER A 75 -4.61 0.30 -29.42
CA SER A 75 -3.71 -0.21 -30.46
C SER A 75 -3.05 0.96 -31.21
N PRO A 76 -1.71 1.11 -31.27
CA PRO A 76 -1.09 2.36 -31.70
C PRO A 76 -0.95 2.45 -33.23
N ALA A 77 -1.65 3.39 -33.84
CA ALA A 77 -1.22 4.02 -35.09
C ALA A 77 -0.47 5.33 -34.77
N ALA A 78 0.86 5.28 -34.93
CA ALA A 78 1.79 6.36 -35.23
C ALA A 78 1.97 7.58 -34.29
N ASN A 79 3.24 7.76 -33.88
CA ASN A 79 3.97 9.04 -33.80
C ASN A 79 3.60 10.07 -32.72
N ARG A 80 3.61 9.66 -31.44
CA ARG A 80 4.00 10.58 -30.36
C ARG A 80 5.18 10.01 -29.58
N ARG A 81 6.38 10.55 -29.85
CA ARG A 81 7.53 10.47 -28.93
C ARG A 81 7.21 11.34 -27.71
N LEU A 82 6.35 10.85 -26.83
CA LEU A 82 6.48 11.13 -25.41
C LEU A 82 7.75 10.40 -24.96
N LEU A 83 8.51 10.97 -24.02
CA LEU A 83 9.63 10.33 -23.36
C LEU A 83 9.11 9.15 -22.50
N ALA A 84 8.58 8.12 -23.15
CA ALA A 84 8.39 6.81 -22.58
C ALA A 84 9.80 6.24 -22.42
N VAL A 85 10.36 6.43 -21.24
CA VAL A 85 11.49 5.62 -20.77
C VAL A 85 11.10 4.17 -21.01
N PRO A 86 11.95 3.37 -21.70
CA PRO A 86 11.63 1.98 -21.94
C PRO A 86 11.37 1.34 -20.58
N THR A 87 10.18 0.77 -20.39
CA THR A 87 9.84 -0.06 -19.25
C THR A 87 10.72 -1.31 -19.32
N SER A 88 11.94 -1.19 -18.80
CA SER A 88 12.68 -2.32 -18.25
C SER A 88 11.88 -2.78 -17.03
N SER A 89 10.95 -3.68 -17.33
CA SER A 89 10.30 -4.76 -16.55
C SER A 89 10.17 -4.76 -15.02
N ASP A 90 10.76 -3.88 -14.22
CA ASP A 90 10.95 -4.22 -12.80
C ASP A 90 10.18 -3.30 -11.82
N PHE A 91 9.72 -2.13 -12.26
CA PHE A 91 9.03 -1.17 -11.39
C PHE A 91 7.67 -0.67 -11.91
N PRO A 92 6.65 -0.50 -11.03
CA PRO A 92 5.35 0.04 -11.40
C PRO A 92 5.38 1.48 -11.93
N SER A 93 4.36 1.85 -12.72
CA SER A 93 4.19 3.19 -13.29
C SER A 93 3.88 4.28 -12.25
N TRP A 94 3.23 3.92 -11.14
CA TRP A 94 2.93 4.84 -10.03
C TRP A 94 4.16 5.23 -9.20
N LEU A 95 5.23 4.45 -9.31
CA LEU A 95 6.48 4.74 -8.63
C LEU A 95 7.24 5.83 -9.40
N LEU A 96 7.66 6.90 -8.72
CA LEU A 96 8.34 8.02 -9.38
C LEU A 96 9.74 7.60 -9.86
N ALA A 97 10.25 8.24 -10.92
CA ALA A 97 11.59 7.93 -11.44
C ALA A 97 12.71 8.16 -10.42
N ALA A 98 12.55 9.17 -9.56
CA ALA A 98 13.48 9.43 -8.46
C ALA A 98 13.48 8.28 -7.43
N ASP A 99 12.33 7.61 -7.24
CA ASP A 99 12.15 6.54 -6.28
C ASP A 99 12.73 5.24 -6.81
N ARG A 100 12.49 4.96 -8.10
CA ARG A 100 13.14 3.85 -8.81
C ARG A 100 14.66 3.93 -8.67
N LYS A 101 15.25 5.11 -8.94
CA LYS A 101 16.69 5.31 -8.81
C LYS A 101 17.21 5.04 -7.38
N LEU A 102 16.41 5.32 -6.36
CA LEU A 102 16.76 5.03 -4.97
C LEU A 102 16.66 3.54 -4.63
N LEU A 103 15.70 2.81 -5.23
CA LEU A 103 15.54 1.37 -5.02
C LEU A 103 16.55 0.54 -5.82
N GLU A 104 17.00 1.04 -6.96
CA GLU A 104 18.03 0.42 -7.80
C GLU A 104 19.44 0.57 -7.20
N ASP A 105 19.65 1.56 -6.34
CA ASP A 105 20.91 1.77 -5.65
C ASP A 105 21.01 0.76 -4.48
N ALA A 106 21.75 -0.34 -4.70
CA ALA A 106 21.89 -1.47 -3.78
C ALA A 106 22.67 -1.16 -2.48
N GLY A 107 22.77 0.11 -2.09
CA GLY A 107 23.51 0.59 -0.94
C GLY A 107 22.62 1.26 0.11
N ALA A 108 23.22 1.55 1.27
CA ALA A 108 22.58 2.40 2.27
C ALA A 108 22.16 3.73 1.61
N PRO A 109 20.90 4.19 1.79
CA PRO A 109 20.45 5.42 1.16
C PRO A 109 21.39 6.55 1.61
N ALA A 110 22.04 7.22 0.64
CA ALA A 110 23.05 8.24 0.91
C ALA A 110 22.53 9.45 1.73
N LYS A 111 21.21 9.51 1.98
CA LYS A 111 20.51 10.51 2.79
C LYS A 111 19.41 9.87 3.64
N ALA A 112 19.75 8.95 4.54
CA ALA A 112 18.82 8.56 5.59
C ALA A 112 18.60 9.73 6.56
N ASP A 113 17.35 9.99 6.93
CA ASP A 113 17.02 10.98 7.96
C ASP A 113 17.17 10.40 9.38
N ILE A 114 16.95 9.08 9.52
CA ILE A 114 17.15 8.35 10.76
C ILE A 114 17.63 6.92 10.48
N VAL A 115 18.54 6.42 11.33
CA VAL A 115 19.08 5.06 11.23
C VAL A 115 18.65 4.22 12.42
N VAL A 116 18.08 3.05 12.13
CA VAL A 116 17.67 2.05 13.13
C VAL A 116 18.68 0.92 13.14
N ALA A 117 19.26 0.63 14.31
CA ALA A 117 20.28 -0.41 14.46
C ALA A 117 20.20 -1.12 15.82
N LEU A 118 20.07 -2.45 15.80
CA LEU A 118 20.01 -3.27 17.03
C LEU A 118 21.31 -3.25 17.83
N ASP A 119 22.45 -3.12 17.13
CA ASP A 119 23.79 -3.07 17.72
C ASP A 119 24.13 -1.72 18.39
N GLY A 120 23.23 -0.72 18.26
CA GLY A 120 23.43 0.62 18.80
C GLY A 120 24.29 1.52 17.92
N SER A 121 24.65 1.09 16.71
CA SER A 121 25.42 1.90 15.74
C SER A 121 24.56 2.88 14.93
N GLY A 122 23.30 3.09 15.33
CA GLY A 122 22.32 3.99 14.71
C GLY A 122 21.70 4.93 15.74
N ASP A 123 20.73 5.74 15.31
CA ASP A 123 20.07 6.74 16.15
C ASP A 123 19.08 6.13 17.15
N VAL A 124 18.44 5.03 16.75
CA VAL A 124 17.45 4.29 17.56
C VAL A 124 17.61 2.79 17.37
N ARG A 125 17.06 2.02 18.31
CA ARG A 125 17.16 0.54 18.30
C ARG A 125 15.90 -0.14 17.76
N LYS A 126 14.75 0.53 17.85
CA LYS A 126 13.43 0.02 17.40
C LYS A 126 12.91 0.84 16.24
N ILE A 127 12.13 0.20 15.36
CA ILE A 127 11.51 0.85 14.21
C ILE A 127 10.36 1.76 14.67
N ASN A 128 9.58 1.35 15.67
CA ASN A 128 8.53 2.20 16.25
C ASN A 128 9.06 3.54 16.78
N ASP A 129 10.19 3.52 17.50
CA ASP A 129 10.83 4.75 18.00
C ASP A 129 11.28 5.68 16.85
N ALA A 130 11.60 5.10 15.68
CA ALA A 130 11.94 5.87 14.49
C ALA A 130 10.71 6.53 13.87
N ILE A 131 9.58 5.81 13.82
CA ILE A 131 8.31 6.30 13.27
C ILE A 131 7.74 7.44 14.12
N GLU A 132 7.87 7.37 15.45
CA GLU A 132 7.43 8.45 16.35
C GLU A 132 8.16 9.78 16.09
N ARG A 133 9.38 9.72 15.56
CA ARG A 133 10.18 10.91 15.21
C ARG A 133 9.84 11.50 13.85
N VAL A 134 9.00 10.82 13.06
CA VAL A 134 8.58 11.30 11.73
C VAL A 134 7.63 12.49 11.89
N PRO A 135 7.91 13.64 11.24
CA PRO A 135 6.98 14.76 11.21
C PRO A 135 5.64 14.37 10.57
N LYS A 136 4.53 14.70 11.23
CA LYS A 136 3.19 14.44 10.69
C LYS A 136 2.88 15.35 9.50
N ASN A 137 2.18 14.82 8.49
CA ASN A 137 1.79 15.47 7.24
C ASN A 137 2.99 16.08 6.47
N ASN A 138 4.10 15.33 6.39
CA ASN A 138 5.29 15.80 5.72
C ASN A 138 5.06 15.93 4.20
N ALA A 139 5.45 17.07 3.62
CA ALA A 139 5.45 17.29 2.18
C ALA A 139 6.72 16.73 1.51
N LYS A 140 7.80 16.55 2.28
CA LYS A 140 9.04 15.94 1.83
C LYS A 140 9.08 14.48 2.24
N ARG A 141 9.87 13.68 1.51
CA ARG A 141 10.14 12.31 1.91
C ARG A 141 10.95 12.28 3.19
N PHE A 142 10.58 11.38 4.11
CA PHE A 142 11.37 11.04 5.28
C PHE A 142 11.88 9.59 5.13
N ILE A 143 13.18 9.38 5.22
CA ILE A 143 13.83 8.08 4.97
C ILE A 143 14.32 7.48 6.28
N ILE A 144 13.71 6.38 6.68
CA ILE A 144 14.17 5.51 7.78
C ILE A 144 15.03 4.40 7.18
N TYR A 145 16.28 4.30 7.61
CA TYR A 145 17.17 3.22 7.19
C TYR A 145 17.31 2.21 8.34
N VAL A 146 16.98 0.95 8.06
CA VAL A 146 16.97 -0.14 9.03
C VAL A 146 18.12 -1.08 8.68
N LYS A 147 19.13 -1.13 9.56
CA LYS A 147 20.28 -2.01 9.35
C LYS A 147 19.88 -3.48 9.42
N LYS A 148 20.78 -4.37 9.00
CA LYS A 148 20.62 -5.82 9.12
C LYS A 148 20.33 -6.22 10.56
N GLY A 149 19.38 -7.12 10.73
CA GLY A 149 18.92 -7.53 12.04
C GLY A 149 17.53 -8.16 11.99
N VAL A 150 17.19 -8.84 13.07
CA VAL A 150 15.86 -9.41 13.29
C VAL A 150 15.14 -8.54 14.32
N TYR A 151 14.16 -7.78 13.85
CA TYR A 151 13.36 -6.84 14.62
C TYR A 151 12.04 -7.50 15.00
N ALA A 152 11.96 -8.00 16.24
CA ALA A 152 10.75 -8.59 16.80
C ALA A 152 9.83 -7.50 17.35
N GLU A 153 9.10 -6.83 16.46
CA GLU A 153 8.18 -5.74 16.80
C GLU A 153 6.97 -5.71 15.87
N HIS A 154 5.85 -5.20 16.38
CA HIS A 154 4.66 -4.90 15.60
C HIS A 154 4.71 -3.41 15.26
N VAL A 155 4.85 -3.11 13.97
CA VAL A 155 5.03 -1.74 13.49
C VAL A 155 3.70 -1.18 13.03
N GLU A 156 3.36 0.03 13.50
CA GLU A 156 2.15 0.73 13.07
C GLU A 156 2.51 2.10 12.48
N VAL A 157 2.13 2.32 11.23
CA VAL A 157 2.34 3.60 10.53
C VAL A 157 1.03 4.36 10.49
N ASP A 158 0.95 5.43 11.30
CA ASP A 158 -0.19 6.34 11.36
C ASP A 158 -0.57 6.88 9.97
N LYS A 159 -1.87 7.06 9.68
CA LYS A 159 -2.33 7.75 8.45
C LYS A 159 -1.72 9.16 8.29
N LYS A 160 -1.35 9.80 9.39
CA LYS A 160 -0.77 11.15 9.41
C LYS A 160 0.72 11.17 9.04
N THR A 161 1.42 10.05 9.06
CA THR A 161 2.83 9.98 8.63
C THR A 161 2.88 9.76 7.12
N THR A 162 2.74 10.86 6.37
CA THR A 162 2.78 10.86 4.90
C THR A 162 4.21 10.95 4.37
N ASN A 163 4.44 10.43 3.16
CA ASN A 163 5.75 10.46 2.48
C ASN A 163 6.89 9.77 3.27
N LEU A 164 6.56 8.69 3.98
CA LEU A 164 7.54 7.85 4.67
C LEU A 164 8.13 6.81 3.72
N MET A 165 9.46 6.62 3.79
CA MET A 165 10.17 5.54 3.11
C MET A 165 11.00 4.78 4.15
N ILE A 166 10.90 3.46 4.15
CA ILE A 166 11.66 2.58 5.03
C ILE A 166 12.50 1.66 4.16
N VAL A 167 13.81 1.66 4.38
CA VAL A 167 14.78 0.92 3.56
C VAL A 167 15.62 0.03 4.46
N GLY A 168 15.66 -1.26 4.16
CA GLY A 168 16.52 -2.23 4.84
C GLY A 168 17.89 -2.38 4.17
N ASP A 169 18.83 -3.03 4.85
CA ASP A 169 20.11 -3.47 4.26
C ASP A 169 19.95 -4.51 3.15
N GLY A 170 18.80 -5.18 3.12
CA GLY A 170 18.42 -6.16 2.12
C GLY A 170 17.29 -7.04 2.64
N MET A 171 16.52 -7.61 1.71
CA MET A 171 15.36 -8.45 2.02
C MET A 171 15.73 -9.67 2.87
N ASP A 172 16.91 -10.25 2.66
CA ASP A 172 17.34 -11.47 3.37
C ASP A 172 17.99 -11.19 4.73
N VAL A 173 18.29 -9.92 5.04
CA VAL A 173 19.11 -9.54 6.21
C VAL A 173 18.41 -8.59 7.17
N THR A 174 17.44 -7.81 6.71
CA THR A 174 16.60 -6.95 7.55
C THR A 174 15.22 -7.57 7.65
N ILE A 175 14.94 -8.24 8.76
CA ILE A 175 13.71 -9.01 8.96
C ILE A 175 12.91 -8.38 10.09
N VAL A 176 11.67 -7.99 9.81
CA VAL A 176 10.69 -7.61 10.83
C VAL A 176 9.79 -8.81 11.09
N THR A 177 9.66 -9.23 12.35
CA THR A 177 8.92 -10.43 12.72
C THR A 177 7.89 -10.16 13.81
N GLY A 178 6.72 -10.78 13.65
CA GLY A 178 5.60 -10.74 14.58
C GLY A 178 4.86 -12.08 14.58
N SER A 179 4.18 -12.38 15.67
CA SER A 179 3.49 -13.67 15.86
C SER A 179 2.04 -13.50 16.32
N LEU A 180 1.43 -12.35 16.05
CA LEU A 180 0.02 -12.10 16.35
C LEU A 180 -0.87 -12.90 15.40
N SER A 181 -1.97 -13.44 15.92
CA SER A 181 -2.90 -14.26 15.14
C SER A 181 -4.29 -14.26 15.75
N VAL A 182 -5.27 -14.70 14.96
CA VAL A 182 -6.67 -14.88 15.38
C VAL A 182 -6.80 -15.91 16.50
N VAL A 183 -6.07 -17.03 16.40
CA VAL A 183 -5.99 -18.04 17.46
C VAL A 183 -5.43 -17.46 18.76
N GLY A 184 -4.52 -16.49 18.65
CA GLY A 184 -3.98 -15.73 19.78
C GLY A 184 -4.88 -14.61 20.31
N GLY A 185 -6.11 -14.46 19.81
CA GLY A 185 -7.07 -13.44 20.24
C GLY A 185 -6.90 -12.06 19.60
N THR A 186 -6.06 -11.93 18.57
CA THR A 186 -5.89 -10.68 17.81
C THR A 186 -6.73 -10.72 16.54
N SER A 187 -7.47 -9.65 16.21
CA SER A 187 -8.25 -9.63 14.96
C SER A 187 -7.35 -9.71 13.73
N THR A 188 -7.88 -10.23 12.61
CA THR A 188 -7.15 -10.35 11.33
C THR A 188 -6.47 -9.03 10.94
N PHE A 189 -7.21 -7.92 11.01
CA PHE A 189 -6.69 -6.58 10.69
C PHE A 189 -5.51 -6.14 11.58
N ARG A 190 -5.49 -6.53 12.85
CA ARG A 190 -4.43 -6.15 13.81
C ARG A 190 -3.30 -7.17 13.92
N SER A 191 -3.39 -8.26 13.16
CA SER A 191 -2.38 -9.33 13.17
C SER A 191 -1.20 -9.08 12.22
N ALA A 192 -1.31 -8.08 11.34
CA ALA A 192 -0.22 -7.66 10.45
C ALA A 192 1.05 -7.38 11.25
N THR A 193 2.22 -7.74 10.75
CA THR A 193 3.49 -7.43 11.46
C THR A 193 3.92 -5.98 11.20
N PHE A 194 3.50 -5.42 10.08
CA PHE A 194 3.84 -4.09 9.58
C PHE A 194 2.64 -3.49 8.85
#